data_AF-A0A496Z9F7-F1
#
_entry.id   AF-A0A496Z9F7-F1
#
_cell.length_a   1.000
_cell.length_b   1.000
_cell.length_c   1.000
_cell.angle_alpha   90.00
_cell.angle_beta   90.00
_cell.angle_gamma   90.00
#
_symmetry.space_group_name_H-M   'P 1'
#
loop_
_entity.id
_entity.type
_entity.pdbx_description
1 polymer ?
#
loop_
_entity_poly.entity_id
_entity_poly.type
_entity_poly.pdbx_seq_one_letter_code
_entity_poly.pdbx_strand_id
1 'polypeptide(L)' 'MTVPRQLLAGYEQFKIGVILKKAREEAGLTQEELAAKLNTKKSAISRIE' A
#
# COMPACT_ATOMS: atom_id res chain seq x y z
N MET A 1 -10.24 -21.33 19.50
CA MET A 1 -9.76 -19.93 19.53
C MET A 1 -10.03 -19.31 18.18
N THR A 2 -10.96 -18.36 18.09
CA THR A 2 -11.28 -17.65 16.83
C THR A 2 -10.51 -16.33 16.81
N VAL A 3 -9.75 -16.09 15.73
CA VAL A 3 -9.06 -14.80 15.54
C VAL A 3 -10.11 -13.75 15.20
N PRO A 4 -10.14 -12.58 15.90
CA PRO A 4 -11.10 -11.53 15.61
C PRO A 4 -10.98 -11.04 14.16
N ARG A 5 -12.12 -10.88 13.49
CA ARG A 5 -12.17 -10.48 12.06
C ARG A 5 -11.47 -9.15 11.78
N GLN A 6 -11.44 -8.23 12.76
CA GLN A 6 -10.74 -6.95 12.66
C GLN A 6 -9.22 -7.12 12.56
N LEU A 7 -8.64 -8.09 13.28
CA LEU A 7 -7.21 -8.39 13.21
C LEU A 7 -6.82 -8.94 11.83
N LEU A 8 -7.65 -9.82 11.26
CA LEU A 8 -7.44 -10.34 9.91
C LEU A 8 -7.54 -9.22 8.86
N ALA A 9 -8.54 -8.34 8.96
CA ALA A 9 -8.68 -7.21 8.04
C ALA A 9 -7.49 -6.25 8.11
N GLY A 10 -7.01 -5.93 9.32
CA GLY A 10 -5.81 -5.09 9.51
C GLY A 10 -4.54 -5.74 8.97
N TYR A 11 -4.40 -7.05 9.16
CA TYR A 11 -3.27 -7.82 8.61
C TYR A 11 -3.27 -7.84 7.07
N GLU A 12 -4.43 -8.06 6.44
CA GLU A 12 -4.54 -8.02 4.98
C GLU A 12 -4.26 -6.63 4.41
N GLN A 13 -4.76 -5.56 5.04
CA GLN A 13 -4.45 -4.18 4.64
C GLN A 13 -2.94 -3.90 4.74
N PHE A 14 -2.30 -4.30 5.84
CA PHE A 14 -0.85 -4.18 5.99
C PHE A 14 -0.09 -4.93 4.90
N LYS A 15 -0.49 -6.16 4.60
CA LYS A 15 0.13 -6.99 3.56
C LYS A 15 0.01 -6.36 2.17
N ILE A 16 -1.14 -5.78 1.84
CA ILE A 16 -1.35 -5.06 0.58
C ILE A 16 -0.41 -3.84 0.49
N GLY A 17 -0.28 -3.06 1.55
CA GLY A 17 0.64 -1.92 1.59
C GLY A 17 2.10 -2.32 1.34
N VAL A 18 2.55 -3.41 1.99
CA VAL A 18 3.90 -3.94 1.79
C VAL A 18 4.12 -4.43 0.35
N ILE A 19 3.12 -5.10 -0.25
CA ILE A 19 3.20 -5.57 -1.64
C ILE A 19 3.27 -4.38 -2.61
N LEU A 20 2.43 -3.36 -2.39
CA LEU A 20 2.42 -2.14 -3.20
C LEU A 20 3.79 -1.43 -3.16
N LYS A 21 4.35 -1.26 -1.94
CA LYS A 21 5.67 -0.65 -1.75
C LYS A 21 6.75 -1.37 -2.55
N LYS A 22 6.79 -2.71 -2.46
CA LYS A 22 7.77 -3.53 -3.16
C LYS A 22 7.63 -3.40 -4.67
N ALA A 23 6.41 -3.55 -5.20
CA ALA A 23 6.17 -3.41 -6.64
C ALA A 23 6.57 -2.02 -7.16
N ARG A 24 6.30 -0.96 -6.38
CA ARG A 24 6.73 0.40 -6.71
C ARG A 24 8.26 0.54 -6.74
N GLU A 25 8.95 0.01 -5.73
CA GLU A 25 10.40 0.04 -5.63
C GLU A 25 11.09 -0.78 -6.74
N GLU A 26 10.55 -1.97 -7.06
CA GLU A 26 11.00 -2.80 -8.18
C GLU A 26 10.79 -2.12 -9.54
N ALA A 27 9.74 -1.31 -9.68
CA ALA A 27 9.52 -0.46 -10.85
C ALA A 27 10.42 0.79 -10.89
N GLY A 28 11.25 1.02 -9.86
CA GLY A 28 12.15 2.17 -9.77
C GLY A 28 11.43 3.52 -9.58
N LEU A 29 10.20 3.50 -9.04
CA LEU A 29 9.38 4.71 -8.90
C LEU A 29 9.41 5.26 -7.48
N THR A 30 9.43 6.58 -7.36
CA THR A 30 9.07 7.28 -6.11
C THR A 30 7.55 7.27 -5.90
N GLN A 31 7.11 7.56 -4.68
CA GLN A 31 5.68 7.72 -4.38
C GLN A 31 5.03 8.87 -5.18
N GLU A 32 5.78 9.93 -5.46
CA GLU A 32 5.30 11.08 -6.24
C GLU A 32 5.07 10.68 -7.70
N GLU A 33 6.00 9.95 -8.29
CA GLU A 33 5.89 9.47 -9.68
C GLU A 33 4.77 8.44 -9.84
N LEU A 34 4.61 7.53 -8.87
CA LEU A 34 3.47 6.61 -8.87
C LEU A 34 2.14 7.38 -8.75
N ALA A 35 2.07 8.37 -7.86
CA ALA A 35 0.88 9.19 -7.69
C ALA A 35 0.51 9.95 -8.98
N ALA A 36 1.50 10.52 -9.67
CA ALA A 36 1.29 11.19 -10.95
C ALA A 36 0.77 10.22 -12.03
N LYS A 37 1.32 9.01 -12.13
CA LYS A 37 0.86 7.97 -13.08
C LYS A 37 -0.58 7.51 -12.81
N LEU A 38 -0.99 7.47 -11.55
CA LEU A 38 -2.33 7.05 -11.13
C LEU A 38 -3.32 8.21 -11.00
N ASN A 39 -2.93 9.43 -11.38
CA ASN A 39 -3.72 10.65 -11.20
C ASN A 39 -4.29 10.79 -9.78
N THR A 40 -3.44 10.59 -8.79
CA THR A 40 -3.79 10.67 -7.36
C THR A 40 -2.76 11.52 -6.61
N LYS A 41 -2.93 11.67 -5.30
CA LYS A 41 -2.00 12.41 -4.44
C LYS A 41 -0.94 11.48 -3.85
N LYS A 42 0.30 11.95 -3.68
CA LYS A 42 1.33 11.24 -2.92
C LYS A 42 0.83 10.78 -1.54
N SER A 43 0.04 11.61 -0.86
CA SER A 43 -0.53 11.26 0.45
C SER A 43 -1.50 10.08 0.41
N ALA A 44 -2.13 9.80 -0.74
CA ALA A 44 -2.95 8.60 -0.91
C ALA A 44 -2.06 7.35 -1.02
N ILE A 45 -0.96 7.41 -1.77
CA ILE A 45 0.03 6.33 -1.84
C ILE A 45 0.59 6.04 -0.45
N SER A 46 1.08 7.06 0.25
CA SER A 46 1.65 6.94 1.60
C SER A 46 0.67 6.46 2.69
N ARG A 47 -0.65 6.48 2.44
CA ARG A 47 -1.63 5.90 3.38
C ARG A 47 -1.86 4.41 3.13
N ILE A 48 -1.58 3.94 1.92
CA ILE A 48 -1.81 2.56 1.50
C ILE A 48 -0.56 1.73 1.78
N GLU A 49 0.62 2.22 1.41
CA GLU A 49 1.94 1.61 1.67
C GLU A 49 2.68 2.23 2.84
#